data_AF-A0A8T5KFC3-F1
#
_entry.id   AF-A0A8T5KFC3-F1
#
_cell.length_a   1.000
_cell.length_b   1.000
_cell.length_c   1.000
_cell.angle_alpha   90.00
_cell.angle_beta   90.00
_cell.angle_gamma   90.00
#
_symmetry.space_group_name_H-M   'P 1'
#
loop_
_entity.id
_entity.type
_entity.pdbx_description
1 polymer ?
#
loop_
_entity_poly.entity_id
_entity_poly.type
_entity_poly.pdbx_seq_one_letter_code
_entity_poly.pdbx_strand_id
1 'polypeptide(L)'
;MIELTKTQEERAMRLHKEAIVVDTHCDTLMQFLKQPYRRPPARKLGERGESGHLDLPRMVEGGVTCQTFAVYTGRRAIVPEAPLMATLMVDKFYTEIEANDGIVAVTTHDEIVDAKKAEKT
;
A
#
# COMPACT_ATOMS: atom_id res chain seq x y z
N MET A 1 20.02 10.10 16.30
CA MET A 1 19.07 8.98 16.43
C MET A 1 18.54 9.00 17.85
N ILE A 2 17.24 8.79 18.04
CA ILE A 2 16.67 8.60 19.38
C ILE A 2 16.94 7.13 19.75
N GLU A 3 17.64 6.88 20.86
CA GLU A 3 17.80 5.53 21.40
C GLU A 3 16.69 5.28 22.42
N LEU A 4 15.87 4.26 22.16
CA LEU A 4 14.84 3.82 23.08
C LEU A 4 15.42 2.77 24.02
N THR A 5 15.01 2.84 25.29
CA THR A 5 15.17 1.71 26.21
C THR A 5 14.26 0.56 25.78
N LYS A 6 14.60 -0.68 26.16
CA LYS A 6 13.78 -1.86 25.87
C LYS A 6 12.31 -1.68 26.30
N THR A 7 12.06 -1.10 27.46
CA THR A 7 10.69 -0.83 27.95
C THR A 7 9.94 0.19 27.09
N GLN A 8 10.64 1.20 26.55
CA GLN A 8 10.02 2.17 25.64
C GLN A 8 9.68 1.53 24.30
N GLU A 9 10.56 0.68 23.77
CA GLU A 9 10.34 -0.07 22.54
C GLU A 9 9.15 -1.04 22.68
N GLU A 10 9.11 -1.85 23.74
CA GLU A 10 8.00 -2.77 24.02
C GLU A 10 6.67 -2.03 24.16
N ARG A 11 6.67 -0.88 24.85
CA ARG A 11 5.48 -0.03 24.97
C ARG A 11 5.03 0.52 23.62
N ALA A 12 5.96 1.03 22.81
CA ALA A 12 5.66 1.57 21.49
C ALA A 12 5.09 0.49 20.57
N MET A 13 5.70 -0.69 20.54
CA MET A 13 5.23 -1.81 19.73
C MET A 13 3.86 -2.32 20.15
N ARG A 14 3.56 -2.35 21.46
CA ARG A 14 2.22 -2.71 21.94
C ARG A 14 1.17 -1.70 21.45
N LEU A 15 1.41 -0.40 21.63
CA LEU A 15 0.50 0.64 21.17
C LEU A 15 0.30 0.60 19.65
N HIS A 16 1.38 0.38 18.90
CA HIS A 16 1.33 0.29 17.44
C HIS A 16 0.50 -0.90 16.95
N LYS A 17 0.63 -2.07 17.59
CA LYS A 17 -0.17 -3.26 17.27
C LYS A 17 -1.66 -3.06 17.55
N GLU A 18 -1.99 -2.37 18.64
CA GLU A 18 -3.37 -2.08 19.02
C GLU A 18 -4.02 -0.98 18.15
N ALA A 19 -3.23 -0.09 17.55
CA ALA A 19 -3.73 1.01 16.75
C ALA A 19 -4.29 0.58 15.37
N ILE A 20 -5.25 1.36 14.88
CA ILE A 20 -5.62 1.39 13.46
C ILE A 20 -4.72 2.42 12.79
N VAL A 21 -3.83 1.94 11.92
CA VAL A 21 -2.85 2.79 11.23
C VAL A 21 -3.32 3.02 9.80
N VAL A 22 -3.66 4.25 9.48
CA VAL A 22 -4.12 4.64 8.14
C VAL A 22 -3.08 5.54 7.50
N ASP A 23 -2.50 5.09 6.38
CA ASP A 23 -1.73 5.97 5.51
C ASP A 23 -2.61 6.49 4.38
N THR A 24 -2.64 7.80 4.22
CA THR A 24 -3.59 8.48 3.33
C THR A 24 -3.04 8.73 1.93
N HIS A 25 -1.78 8.37 1.64
CA HIS A 25 -1.21 8.62 0.32
C HIS A 25 0.05 7.80 0.00
N CYS A 26 -0.04 6.93 -1.00
CA CYS A 26 1.12 6.20 -1.51
C CYS A 26 1.12 6.10 -3.04
N ASP A 27 2.19 6.59 -3.67
CA ASP A 27 2.41 6.59 -5.13
C ASP A 27 2.92 5.26 -5.70
N THR A 28 2.90 4.18 -4.90
CA THR A 28 3.56 2.93 -5.27
C THR A 28 2.87 2.19 -6.41
N LEU A 29 1.57 2.43 -6.65
CA LEU A 29 0.75 1.70 -7.62
C LEU A 29 1.31 1.75 -9.06
N MET A 30 1.92 2.88 -9.45
CA MET A 30 2.56 3.03 -10.77
C MET A 30 3.75 2.08 -10.97
N GLN A 31 4.40 1.62 -9.90
CA GLN A 31 5.52 0.68 -9.97
C GLN A 31 5.07 -0.76 -10.23
N PHE A 32 3.77 -1.05 -10.11
CA PHE A 32 3.19 -2.35 -10.41
C PHE A 32 2.70 -2.47 -11.85
N LEU A 33 2.52 -1.35 -12.54
CA LEU A 33 2.20 -1.34 -13.96
C LEU A 33 3.38 -1.83 -14.81
N LYS A 34 3.07 -2.29 -16.03
CA LYS A 34 4.09 -2.65 -17.02
C LYS A 34 5.01 -1.46 -17.27
N GLN A 35 6.30 -1.65 -17.00
CA GLN A 35 7.30 -0.61 -17.13
C GLN A 35 7.84 -0.52 -18.57
N PRO A 36 8.18 0.68 -19.06
CA PRO A 36 8.77 0.85 -20.39
C PRO A 36 10.16 0.22 -20.47
N TYR A 37 10.62 -0.02 -21.71
CA TYR A 37 11.95 -0.56 -21.97
C TYR A 37 13.02 0.31 -21.27
N ARG A 38 13.94 -0.34 -20.53
CA ARG A 38 15.03 0.25 -19.72
C ARG A 38 14.66 0.75 -18.31
N ARG A 39 13.42 0.61 -17.85
CA ARG A 39 13.08 0.74 -16.42
C ARG A 39 13.23 -0.63 -15.73
N PRO A 40 13.38 -0.67 -14.38
CA PRO A 40 13.21 -1.91 -13.63
C PRO A 40 11.89 -2.59 -13.99
N PRO A 41 11.81 -3.93 -13.90
CA PRO A 41 10.55 -4.63 -14.13
C PRO A 41 9.48 -4.16 -13.15
N ALA A 42 8.22 -4.37 -13.53
CA ALA A 42 7.10 -4.13 -12.63
C ALA A 42 7.29 -4.94 -11.33
N ARG A 43 7.12 -4.28 -10.18
CA ARG A 43 7.05 -4.99 -8.89
C ARG A 43 5.66 -5.61 -8.73
N LYS A 44 5.52 -6.51 -7.78
CA LYS A 44 4.22 -7.01 -7.32
C LYS A 44 4.00 -6.60 -5.88
N LEU A 45 2.76 -6.33 -5.50
CA LEU A 45 2.43 -5.91 -4.14
C LEU A 45 2.77 -7.02 -3.14
N GLY A 46 2.47 -8.28 -3.48
CA GLY A 46 2.72 -9.44 -2.62
C GLY A 46 4.18 -9.82 -2.40
N GLU A 47 5.10 -9.33 -3.23
CA GLU A 47 6.49 -9.75 -3.22
C GLU A 47 7.36 -8.70 -2.53
N ARG A 48 8.22 -9.14 -1.60
CA ARG A 48 9.19 -8.25 -0.96
C ARG A 48 10.20 -7.76 -2.01
N GLY A 49 10.18 -6.46 -2.29
CA GLY A 49 11.06 -5.85 -3.28
C GLY A 49 12.41 -5.45 -2.69
N GLU A 50 13.48 -5.58 -3.48
CA GLU A 50 14.80 -4.98 -3.19
C GLU A 50 14.79 -3.44 -3.34
N SER A 51 13.75 -2.90 -3.96
CA SER A 51 13.53 -1.46 -4.14
C SER A 51 12.09 -1.07 -3.81
N GLY A 52 11.84 0.23 -3.65
CA GLY A 52 10.57 0.79 -3.21
C GLY A 52 10.41 0.77 -1.68
N HIS A 53 9.48 1.58 -1.17
CA HIS A 53 9.25 1.72 0.27
C HIS A 53 8.10 0.86 0.80
N LEU A 54 7.23 0.40 -0.11
CA LEU A 54 6.03 -0.34 0.23
C LEU A 54 5.91 -1.60 -0.63
N ASP A 55 5.59 -2.69 0.05
CA ASP A 55 5.03 -3.95 -0.44
C ASP A 55 4.22 -4.56 0.71
N LEU A 56 3.43 -5.57 0.41
CA LEU A 56 2.54 -6.21 1.38
C LEU A 56 3.30 -6.78 2.58
N PRO A 57 4.44 -7.49 2.43
CA PRO A 57 5.23 -7.92 3.57
C PRO A 57 5.63 -6.77 4.50
N ARG A 58 6.06 -5.62 3.95
CA ARG A 58 6.37 -4.42 4.73
C ARG A 58 5.14 -3.79 5.39
N MET A 59 3.98 -3.81 4.73
CA MET A 59 2.72 -3.31 5.31
C MET A 59 2.31 -4.13 6.54
N VAL A 60 2.37 -5.46 6.43
CA VAL A 60 2.03 -6.39 7.51
C VAL A 60 3.02 -6.23 8.68
N GLU A 61 4.34 -6.29 8.41
CA GLU A 61 5.37 -6.10 9.44
C GLU A 61 5.30 -4.72 10.09
N GLY A 62 5.01 -3.70 9.28
CA GLY A 62 4.86 -2.31 9.70
C GLY A 62 3.53 -2.01 10.37
N GLY A 63 2.60 -2.97 10.49
CA GLY A 63 1.31 -2.79 11.15
C GLY A 63 0.38 -1.77 10.49
N VAL A 64 0.55 -1.50 9.19
CA VAL A 64 -0.38 -0.66 8.43
C VAL A 64 -1.73 -1.37 8.38
N THR A 65 -2.82 -0.66 8.65
CA THR A 65 -4.18 -1.23 8.64
C THR A 65 -4.94 -0.87 7.37
N CYS A 66 -4.68 0.32 6.82
CA CYS A 66 -5.27 0.75 5.56
C CYS A 66 -4.29 1.67 4.84
N GLN A 67 -4.08 1.39 3.55
CA GLN A 67 -3.26 2.18 2.65
C GLN A 67 -4.12 2.79 1.55
N THR A 68 -4.13 4.11 1.44
CA THR A 68 -4.71 4.78 0.28
C THR A 68 -3.67 4.85 -0.83
N PHE A 69 -3.88 4.11 -1.92
CA PHE A 69 -3.03 4.18 -3.10
C PHE A 69 -3.44 5.33 -4.02
N ALA A 70 -2.49 6.19 -4.36
CA ALA A 70 -2.74 7.33 -5.22
C ALA A 70 -2.89 6.90 -6.69
N VAL A 71 -4.01 7.28 -7.31
CA VAL A 71 -4.18 7.23 -8.76
C VAL A 71 -3.79 8.60 -9.32
N TYR A 72 -2.48 8.79 -9.51
CA TYR A 72 -1.91 10.06 -9.96
C TYR A 72 -1.33 9.94 -11.38
N THR A 73 -1.78 10.82 -12.27
CA THR A 73 -1.41 10.81 -13.70
C THR A 73 -0.66 12.06 -14.15
N GLY A 74 -0.03 12.78 -13.21
CA GLY A 74 0.69 14.02 -13.50
C GLY A 74 -0.13 15.29 -13.28
N ARG A 75 0.55 16.44 -13.38
CA ARG A 75 -0.06 17.77 -13.12
C ARG A 75 -0.97 18.29 -14.24
N ARG A 76 -0.85 17.75 -15.46
CA ARG A 76 -1.64 18.16 -16.62
C ARG A 76 -2.39 16.95 -17.15
N ALA A 77 -3.70 17.11 -17.34
CA ALA A 77 -4.52 16.11 -18.01
C ALA A 77 -4.20 16.12 -19.50
N ILE A 78 -3.39 15.16 -19.95
CA ILE A 78 -3.17 14.88 -21.37
C ILE A 78 -4.21 13.85 -21.78
N VAL A 79 -5.05 14.18 -22.75
CA VAL A 79 -6.13 13.30 -23.23
C VAL A 79 -5.69 12.68 -24.55
N PRO A 80 -5.80 11.35 -24.73
CA PRO A 80 -6.50 10.37 -23.88
C PRO A 80 -5.63 9.65 -22.81
N GLU A 81 -4.36 9.99 -22.68
CA GLU A 81 -3.38 9.21 -21.91
C GLU A 81 -3.67 9.20 -20.40
N ALA A 82 -4.06 10.33 -19.82
CA ALA A 82 -4.31 10.43 -18.39
C ALA A 82 -5.50 9.56 -17.93
N PRO A 83 -6.69 9.61 -18.57
CA PRO A 83 -7.78 8.68 -18.25
C PRO A 83 -7.40 7.20 -18.44
N LEU A 84 -6.64 6.87 -19.49
CA LEU A 84 -6.17 5.51 -19.71
C LEU A 84 -5.26 5.03 -18.56
N MET A 85 -4.27 5.84 -18.17
CA MET A 85 -3.36 5.51 -17.08
C MET A 85 -4.09 5.37 -15.74
N ALA A 86 -5.05 6.26 -15.45
CA ALA A 86 -5.87 6.16 -14.24
C ALA A 86 -6.66 4.85 -14.21
N THR A 87 -7.26 4.46 -15.33
CA THR A 87 -8.02 3.21 -15.45
C THR A 87 -7.11 2.00 -15.26
N LEU A 88 -5.92 1.99 -15.87
CA LEU A 88 -4.94 0.93 -15.68
C LEU A 88 -4.46 0.81 -14.22
N MET A 89 -4.32 1.93 -13.52
CA MET A 89 -3.98 1.92 -12.09
C MET A 89 -5.11 1.32 -11.25
N VAL A 90 -6.37 1.68 -11.51
CA VAL A 90 -7.52 1.11 -10.81
C VAL A 90 -7.62 -0.40 -11.05
N ASP A 91 -7.49 -0.83 -12.30
CA ASP A 91 -7.42 -2.27 -12.65
C ASP A 91 -6.27 -2.97 -11.92
N LYS A 92 -5.10 -2.33 -11.89
CA LYS A 92 -3.93 -2.89 -11.21
C LYS A 92 -4.13 -3.00 -9.70
N PHE A 93 -4.82 -2.04 -9.08
CA PHE A 93 -5.16 -2.08 -7.67
C PHE A 93 -6.01 -3.30 -7.34
N TYR A 94 -7.11 -3.53 -8.07
CA TYR A 94 -7.97 -4.68 -7.82
C TYR A 94 -7.29 -6.01 -8.13
N THR A 95 -6.55 -6.10 -9.23
CA THR A 95 -5.83 -7.36 -9.57
C THR A 95 -4.73 -7.71 -8.57
N GLU A 96 -4.04 -6.72 -7.97
CA GLU A 96 -3.10 -7.00 -6.87
C GLU A 96 -3.83 -7.41 -5.59
N ILE A 97 -5.04 -6.89 -5.32
CA ILE A 97 -5.84 -7.34 -4.16
C ILE A 97 -6.31 -8.78 -4.36
N GLU A 98 -6.82 -9.12 -5.54
CA GLU A 98 -7.28 -10.49 -5.84
C GLU A 98 -6.14 -11.51 -5.84
N ALA A 99 -4.92 -11.08 -6.17
CA ALA A 99 -3.76 -11.97 -6.23
C ALA A 99 -3.11 -12.25 -4.87
N ASN A 100 -3.55 -11.59 -3.78
CA ASN A 100 -2.91 -11.68 -2.48
C ASN A 100 -3.91 -11.96 -1.36
N ASP A 101 -3.62 -12.97 -0.54
CA ASP A 101 -4.37 -13.24 0.68
C ASP A 101 -4.05 -12.22 1.78
N GLY A 102 -4.98 -12.05 2.72
CA GLY A 102 -4.77 -11.18 3.89
C GLY A 102 -4.94 -9.69 3.61
N ILE A 103 -5.38 -9.30 2.41
CA ILE A 103 -5.67 -7.90 2.05
C ILE A 103 -7.09 -7.78 1.51
N VAL A 104 -7.69 -6.60 1.63
CA VAL A 104 -9.05 -6.36 1.12
C VAL A 104 -9.23 -4.91 0.67
N ALA A 105 -9.97 -4.70 -0.42
CA ALA A 105 -10.38 -3.36 -0.83
C ALA A 105 -11.46 -2.83 0.13
N VAL A 106 -11.30 -1.58 0.57
CA VAL A 106 -12.25 -0.91 1.48
C VAL A 106 -12.56 0.49 0.96
N THR A 107 -13.76 0.97 1.29
CA THR A 107 -14.29 2.28 0.88
C THR A 107 -14.94 3.05 2.03
N THR A 108 -15.13 2.40 3.18
CA THR A 108 -15.76 2.98 4.35
C THR A 108 -14.93 2.80 5.62
N HIS A 109 -15.24 3.59 6.64
CA HIS A 109 -14.58 3.48 7.95
C HIS A 109 -14.84 2.13 8.63
N ASP A 110 -16.07 1.61 8.52
CA ASP A 110 -16.46 0.33 9.13
C ASP A 110 -15.66 -0.82 8.53
N GLU A 111 -15.48 -0.81 7.20
CA GLU A 111 -14.67 -1.82 6.51
C GLU A 111 -13.20 -1.80 6.94
N ILE A 112 -12.61 -0.61 7.21
CA ILE A 112 -11.25 -0.50 7.76
C ILE A 112 -11.17 -1.13 9.15
N VAL A 113 -12.16 -0.83 10.00
CA VAL A 113 -12.24 -1.38 11.37
C VAL A 113 -12.42 -2.90 11.33
N ASP A 114 -13.24 -3.41 10.41
CA ASP A 114 -13.47 -4.86 10.26
C ASP A 114 -12.26 -5.58 9.65
N ALA A 115 -11.53 -4.96 8.72
CA ALA A 115 -10.25 -5.46 8.24
C ALA A 115 -9.24 -5.62 9.38
N LYS A 116 -9.13 -4.62 10.28
CA LYS A 116 -8.27 -4.70 11.47
C LYS A 116 -8.64 -5.90 12.36
N LYS A 117 -9.94 -6.09 12.65
CA LYS A 117 -10.42 -7.20 13.49
C LYS A 117 -10.15 -8.55 12.85
N ALA A 118 -10.21 -8.62 11.52
CA ALA A 118 -9.93 -9.82 10.74
C ALA A 118 -8.42 -10.04 10.49
N GLU A 119 -7.55 -9.23 11.09
CA GLU A 119 -6.09 -9.25 10.90
C GLU A 119 -5.68 -9.10 9.43
N LYS A 120 -6.46 -8.33 8.67
CA LYS A 120 -6.17 -7.92 7.29
C LYS A 120 -5.60 -6.50 7.25
N THR A 121 -4.87 -6.21 6.17
CA THR A 121 -4.32 -4.89 5.84
C THR A 121 -4.97 -4.32 4.57
#